data_AF-A0A7D4A426-F1
#
_entry.id   AF-A0A7D4A426-F1
#
_cell.length_a   1.000
_cell.length_b   1.000
_cell.length_c   1.000
_cell.angle_alpha   90.00
_cell.angle_beta   90.00
_cell.angle_gamma   90.00
#
_symmetry.space_group_name_H-M   'P 1'
#
loop_
_entity.id
_entity.type
_entity.pdbx_description
1 polymer ?
#
loop_
_entity_poly.entity_id
_entity_poly.type
_entity_poly.pdbx_seq_one_letter_code
_entity_poly.pdbx_strand_id
1 'polypeptide(L)'
;MSAGEDPGSTLVRDPSADADPPTLGEQATRRVSGRAWLLLLAGIVLVMVAGALGLRSDAQMAVLVLVIVVSLVFDYTNGFHDAANAIATAVSTRALTPRVALGMAALMNMLGALLGVQVAKTISEVITPPSGLHGLTVIAAGVLGAITWNLITWYFGLPSSSSHALIGGVVGAGLASSSFVNWSSVVDKVVVPMVVSPVVGFVLAYLAMVAILWIFRRAQPSRVVRRFRIAQTLSAASLALGHGLQDAQKTMGVIVLALVTTGHATGNSVPLWVIVSCAGALSLGTYAGGWRIMRTLGRKVIEVDPPKGFAAEATASIVLYVTAYFWHAPISTTHTITSAIMGAGATKRLSAVRWGMAGNIVMAWVLTLPAAAIVAAVVYWVVHFWA
;
A
#
# COMPACT_ATOMS: atom_id res chain seq x y z
N MET A 1 -20.55 -30.47 70.50
CA MET A 1 -20.92 -29.31 69.66
C MET A 1 -20.41 -29.59 68.27
N SER A 2 -21.33 -29.50 67.31
CA SER A 2 -21.17 -29.78 65.89
C SER A 2 -20.15 -28.86 65.21
N ALA A 3 -19.36 -29.40 64.29
CA ALA A 3 -18.85 -28.67 63.13
C ALA A 3 -18.82 -29.65 61.95
N GLY A 4 -19.73 -29.45 61.00
CA GLY A 4 -19.97 -30.34 59.88
C GLY A 4 -18.89 -30.27 58.79
N GLU A 5 -18.69 -31.41 58.14
CA GLU A 5 -18.03 -31.51 56.84
C GLU A 5 -18.94 -30.91 55.76
N ASP A 6 -18.38 -30.09 54.88
CA ASP A 6 -19.06 -29.55 53.70
C ASP A 6 -18.54 -30.30 52.45
N PRO A 7 -19.29 -31.26 51.90
CA PRO A 7 -18.86 -32.00 50.72
C PRO A 7 -19.53 -31.41 49.48
N GLY A 8 -18.94 -30.38 48.87
CA GLY A 8 -19.54 -29.87 47.63
C GLY A 8 -19.02 -28.54 47.09
N SER A 9 -17.73 -28.40 46.83
CA SER A 9 -17.28 -27.42 45.83
C SER A 9 -16.27 -28.04 44.89
N THR A 10 -16.75 -28.86 43.96
CA THR A 10 -16.06 -29.04 42.68
C THR A 10 -16.10 -27.68 41.97
N LEU A 11 -15.09 -26.86 42.23
CA LEU A 11 -14.75 -25.71 41.40
C LEU A 11 -14.51 -26.25 39.98
N VAL A 12 -15.54 -26.18 39.15
CA VAL A 12 -15.42 -26.32 37.71
C VAL A 12 -14.43 -25.24 37.29
N ARG A 13 -13.17 -25.62 37.07
CA ARG A 13 -12.15 -24.71 36.53
C ARG A 13 -12.68 -24.23 35.19
N ASP A 14 -12.96 -22.94 35.11
CA ASP A 14 -13.32 -22.27 33.87
C ASP A 14 -12.18 -22.49 32.86
N PRO A 15 -12.39 -23.24 31.76
CA PRO A 15 -11.36 -23.51 30.76
C PRO A 15 -10.84 -22.23 30.08
N SER A 16 -11.53 -21.10 30.23
CA SER A 16 -11.09 -19.81 29.70
C SER A 16 -10.03 -19.11 30.56
N ALA A 17 -9.80 -19.56 31.80
CA ALA A 17 -8.79 -18.99 32.69
C ALA A 17 -7.35 -19.47 32.37
N ASP A 18 -7.21 -20.60 31.68
CA ASP A 18 -5.92 -21.18 31.23
C ASP A 18 -5.58 -20.81 29.77
N ALA A 19 -6.39 -19.99 29.10
CA ALA A 19 -6.09 -19.50 27.77
C ALA A 19 -5.07 -18.35 27.87
N ASP A 20 -3.90 -18.51 27.24
CA ASP A 20 -2.96 -17.42 27.05
C ASP A 20 -3.71 -16.18 26.52
N PRO A 21 -3.53 -14.99 27.12
CA PRO A 21 -4.20 -13.80 26.64
C PRO A 21 -3.88 -13.62 25.15
N PRO A 22 -4.90 -13.35 24.30
CA PRO A 22 -4.71 -13.28 22.87
C PRO A 22 -3.56 -12.33 22.59
N THR A 23 -2.64 -12.76 21.73
CA THR A 23 -1.47 -11.97 21.40
C THR A 23 -1.92 -10.59 20.93
N LEU A 24 -1.10 -9.56 21.15
CA LEU A 24 -1.46 -8.20 20.72
C LEU A 24 -1.79 -8.10 19.22
N GLY A 25 -1.30 -9.04 18.41
CA GLY A 25 -1.68 -9.21 17.00
C GLY A 25 -3.11 -9.72 16.79
N GLU A 26 -3.60 -10.63 17.63
CA GLU A 26 -5.00 -11.09 17.63
C GLU A 26 -5.95 -9.98 18.11
N GLN A 27 -5.53 -9.20 19.11
CA GLN A 27 -6.31 -8.04 19.61
C GLN A 27 -6.39 -6.92 18.56
N ALA A 28 -5.33 -6.68 17.78
CA ALA A 28 -5.33 -5.69 16.70
C ALA A 28 -6.19 -6.13 15.50
N THR A 29 -6.23 -7.43 15.18
CA THR A 29 -7.08 -7.95 14.09
C THR A 29 -8.58 -7.85 14.37
N ARG A 30 -8.98 -7.71 15.64
CA ARG A 30 -10.38 -7.52 16.03
C ARG A 30 -10.89 -6.08 15.85
N ARG A 31 -10.02 -5.08 15.59
CA ARG A 31 -10.40 -3.66 15.70
C ARG A 31 -11.04 -3.01 14.48
N VAL A 32 -11.11 -3.65 13.31
CA VAL A 32 -11.92 -3.13 12.19
C VAL A 32 -12.74 -4.28 11.60
N SER A 33 -14.02 -4.34 11.96
CA SER A 33 -14.93 -5.35 11.40
C SER A 33 -15.07 -5.13 9.90
N GLY A 34 -15.16 -6.19 9.09
CA GLY A 34 -15.43 -6.07 7.65
C GLY A 34 -16.70 -5.27 7.33
N ARG A 35 -17.63 -5.20 8.30
CA ARG A 35 -18.84 -4.36 8.23
C ARG A 35 -18.52 -2.87 8.21
N ALA A 36 -17.49 -2.40 8.93
CA ALA A 36 -17.09 -0.99 8.90
C ALA A 36 -16.64 -0.56 7.49
N TRP A 37 -15.94 -1.45 6.78
CA TRP A 37 -15.51 -1.20 5.39
C TRP A 37 -16.67 -1.22 4.40
N LEU A 38 -17.60 -2.16 4.55
CA LEU A 38 -18.80 -2.22 3.70
C LEU A 38 -19.70 -0.99 3.92
N LEU A 39 -19.83 -0.50 5.15
CA LEU A 39 -20.58 0.72 5.45
C LEU A 39 -19.91 1.97 4.89
N LEU A 40 -18.58 2.02 4.89
CA LEU A 40 -17.82 3.12 4.30
C LEU A 40 -17.94 3.13 2.77
N LEU A 41 -17.83 1.97 2.12
CA LEU A 41 -18.08 1.84 0.67
C LEU A 41 -19.54 2.18 0.31
N ALA A 42 -20.51 1.69 1.09
CA ALA A 42 -21.93 2.00 0.88
C ALA A 42 -22.22 3.49 1.08
N GLY A 43 -21.60 4.13 2.09
CA GLY A 43 -21.69 5.57 2.30
C GLY A 43 -21.13 6.37 1.12
N ILE A 44 -19.97 5.97 0.58
CA ILE A 44 -19.38 6.61 -0.59
C ILE A 44 -20.29 6.47 -1.82
N VAL A 45 -20.80 5.27 -2.10
CA VAL A 45 -21.70 5.01 -3.23
C VAL A 45 -22.99 5.82 -3.08
N LEU A 46 -23.54 5.93 -1.86
CA LEU A 46 -24.73 6.72 -1.59
C LEU A 46 -24.53 8.21 -1.89
N VAL A 47 -23.39 8.79 -1.51
CA VAL A 47 -23.11 10.20 -1.81
C VAL A 47 -22.83 10.41 -3.31
N MET A 48 -22.23 9.43 -4.00
CA MET A 48 -22.06 9.48 -5.47
C MET A 48 -23.43 9.50 -6.17
N VAL A 49 -24.38 8.66 -5.73
CA VAL A 49 -25.74 8.62 -6.25
C VAL A 49 -26.49 9.91 -5.93
N ALA A 50 -26.30 10.49 -4.74
CA ALA A 50 -26.90 11.78 -4.39
C ALA A 50 -26.36 12.94 -5.27
N GLY A 51 -25.08 12.90 -5.65
CA GLY A 51 -24.49 13.85 -6.59
C GLY A 51 -24.96 13.66 -8.03
N ALA A 52 -25.18 12.41 -8.46
CA ALA A 52 -25.75 12.03 -9.74
C ALA A 52 -27.20 12.52 -9.91
N LEU A 53 -27.98 12.56 -8.83
CA LEU A 53 -29.39 13.02 -8.82
C LEU A 53 -29.58 14.54 -8.97
N GLY A 54 -28.53 15.30 -9.33
CA GLY A 54 -28.66 16.68 -9.81
C GLY A 54 -29.19 17.71 -8.81
N LEU A 55 -29.03 17.50 -7.51
CA LEU A 55 -29.45 18.45 -6.49
C LEU A 55 -28.50 19.68 -6.44
N ARG A 56 -28.82 20.67 -7.30
CA ARG A 56 -28.38 22.09 -7.34
C ARG A 56 -26.95 22.37 -7.83
N SER A 57 -26.65 23.64 -8.10
CA SER A 57 -25.31 24.20 -8.35
C SER A 57 -24.25 23.83 -7.29
N ASP A 58 -24.71 23.31 -6.14
CA ASP A 58 -23.93 22.72 -5.05
C ASP A 58 -23.44 21.29 -5.36
N ALA A 59 -23.99 20.61 -6.38
CA ALA A 59 -23.70 19.22 -6.72
C ALA A 59 -22.25 19.01 -7.17
N GLN A 60 -21.69 19.92 -7.99
CA GLN A 60 -20.29 19.81 -8.41
C GLN A 60 -19.32 19.93 -7.23
N MET A 61 -19.60 20.84 -6.29
CA MET A 61 -18.80 20.98 -5.08
C MET A 61 -18.99 19.80 -4.14
N ALA A 62 -20.20 19.29 -4.00
CA ALA A 62 -20.49 18.10 -3.19
C ALA A 62 -19.76 16.86 -3.74
N VAL A 63 -19.80 16.63 -5.06
CA VAL A 63 -19.10 15.52 -5.71
C VAL A 63 -17.58 15.71 -5.63
N LEU A 64 -17.07 16.95 -5.77
CA LEU A 64 -15.64 17.22 -5.61
C LEU A 64 -15.17 16.87 -4.18
N VAL A 65 -15.90 17.34 -3.15
CA VAL A 65 -15.61 17.00 -1.75
C VAL A 65 -15.67 15.50 -1.53
N LEU A 66 -16.65 14.82 -2.13
CA LEU A 66 -16.74 13.37 -2.07
C LEU A 66 -15.51 12.70 -2.71
N VAL A 67 -15.11 13.09 -3.92
CA VAL A 67 -13.91 12.55 -4.59
C VAL A 67 -12.66 12.74 -3.72
N ILE A 68 -12.52 13.89 -3.07
CA ILE A 68 -11.43 14.14 -2.12
C ILE A 68 -11.49 13.16 -0.95
N VAL A 69 -12.66 12.99 -0.31
CA VAL A 69 -12.85 12.04 0.81
C VAL A 69 -12.54 10.61 0.36
N VAL A 70 -13.03 10.18 -0.80
CA VAL A 70 -12.78 8.85 -1.37
C VAL A 70 -11.29 8.66 -1.65
N SER A 71 -10.61 9.68 -2.16
CA SER A 71 -9.16 9.63 -2.40
C SER A 71 -8.38 9.52 -1.08
N LEU A 72 -8.78 10.24 -0.03
CA LEU A 72 -8.17 10.11 1.29
C LEU A 72 -8.46 8.74 1.93
N VAL A 73 -9.63 8.16 1.69
CA VAL A 73 -9.94 6.78 2.08
C VAL A 73 -9.03 5.82 1.33
N PHE A 74 -8.83 6.00 0.03
CA PHE A 74 -7.87 5.21 -0.74
C PHE A 74 -6.48 5.28 -0.11
N ASP A 75 -5.99 6.48 0.20
CA ASP A 75 -4.67 6.67 0.81
C ASP A 75 -4.55 6.00 2.17
N TYR A 76 -5.59 6.09 3.00
CA TYR A 76 -5.67 5.40 4.28
C TYR A 76 -5.66 3.87 4.10
N THR A 77 -6.49 3.34 3.19
CA THR A 77 -6.52 1.90 2.89
C THR A 77 -5.19 1.43 2.31
N ASN A 78 -4.51 2.28 1.54
CA ASN A 78 -3.21 1.98 0.97
C ASN A 78 -2.15 1.89 2.08
N GLY A 79 -2.10 2.88 2.97
CA GLY A 79 -1.17 2.85 4.12
C GLY A 79 -1.38 1.59 4.98
N PHE A 80 -2.64 1.22 5.21
CA PHE A 80 -3.01 -0.02 5.90
C PHE A 80 -2.54 -1.28 5.12
N HIS A 81 -2.80 -1.33 3.82
CA HIS A 81 -2.44 -2.47 2.97
C HIS A 81 -0.91 -2.66 2.90
N ASP A 82 -0.18 -1.58 2.70
CA ASP A 82 1.25 -1.60 2.41
C ASP A 82 2.13 -1.42 3.66
N ALA A 83 1.55 -1.21 4.84
CA ALA A 83 2.27 -1.26 6.12
C ALA A 83 3.13 -2.54 6.23
N ALA A 84 2.61 -3.67 5.71
CA ALA A 84 3.32 -4.94 5.68
C ALA A 84 4.62 -4.89 4.86
N ASN A 85 4.67 -4.14 3.75
CA ASN A 85 5.84 -4.04 2.89
C ASN A 85 7.01 -3.37 3.60
N ALA A 86 6.73 -2.35 4.41
CA ALA A 86 7.75 -1.58 5.10
C ALA A 86 8.29 -2.27 6.37
N ILE A 87 7.49 -3.11 7.05
CA ILE A 87 7.84 -3.63 8.38
C ILE A 87 7.98 -5.15 8.48
N ALA A 88 7.47 -5.93 7.52
CA ALA A 88 7.44 -7.39 7.66
C ALA A 88 8.83 -7.99 7.83
N THR A 89 9.83 -7.48 7.11
CA THR A 89 11.23 -7.92 7.21
C THR A 89 11.82 -7.60 8.59
N ALA A 90 11.72 -6.36 9.06
CA ALA A 90 12.26 -5.95 10.36
C ALA A 90 11.57 -6.64 11.56
N VAL A 91 10.28 -6.94 11.44
CA VAL A 91 9.54 -7.67 12.47
C VAL A 91 9.87 -9.17 12.42
N SER A 92 9.95 -9.78 11.23
CA SER A 92 10.26 -11.21 11.08
C SER A 92 11.68 -11.56 11.55
N THR A 93 12.64 -10.67 11.33
CA THR A 93 14.04 -10.80 11.81
C THR A 93 14.20 -10.44 13.28
N ARG A 94 13.14 -10.00 13.96
CA ARG A 94 13.16 -9.49 15.34
C ARG A 94 14.13 -8.32 15.52
N ALA A 95 14.30 -7.48 14.49
CA ALA A 95 15.01 -6.21 14.62
C ALA A 95 14.14 -5.17 15.35
N LEU A 96 12.84 -5.16 15.06
CA LEU A 96 11.86 -4.29 15.70
C LEU A 96 10.68 -5.09 16.25
N THR A 97 10.08 -4.58 17.33
CA THR A 97 8.78 -5.10 17.78
C THR A 97 7.66 -4.53 16.89
N PRO A 98 6.59 -5.29 16.66
CA PRO A 98 5.35 -4.86 15.98
C PRO A 98 4.94 -3.40 16.17
N ARG A 99 4.79 -2.96 17.42
CA ARG A 99 4.28 -1.63 17.75
C ARG A 99 5.27 -0.52 17.39
N VAL A 100 6.55 -0.75 17.67
CA VAL A 100 7.61 0.20 17.34
C VAL A 100 7.77 0.31 15.83
N ALA A 101 7.70 -0.81 15.12
CA ALA A 101 7.79 -0.83 13.67
C ALA A 101 6.63 -0.06 13.01
N LEU A 102 5.39 -0.25 13.47
CA LEU A 102 4.22 0.50 12.97
C LEU A 102 4.31 1.99 13.28
N GLY A 103 4.68 2.37 14.51
CA GLY A 103 4.83 3.78 14.88
C GLY A 103 5.94 4.48 14.09
N MET A 104 7.07 3.80 13.91
CA MET A 104 8.16 4.29 13.08
C MET A 104 7.72 4.41 11.62
N ALA A 105 7.09 3.38 11.04
CA ALA A 105 6.66 3.41 9.66
C ALA A 105 5.62 4.51 9.40
N ALA A 106 4.66 4.70 10.31
CA ALA A 106 3.68 5.78 10.21
C ALA A 106 4.37 7.16 10.21
N LEU A 107 5.32 7.40 11.12
CA LEU A 107 6.07 8.65 11.17
C LEU A 107 6.94 8.87 9.93
N MET A 108 7.63 7.82 9.47
CA MET A 108 8.47 7.90 8.27
C MET A 108 7.63 8.09 7.01
N ASN A 109 6.48 7.43 6.88
CA ASN A 109 5.52 7.66 5.79
C ASN A 109 5.04 9.12 5.79
N MET A 110 4.71 9.65 6.97
CA MET A 110 4.30 11.04 7.16
C MET A 110 5.38 12.00 6.66
N LEU A 111 6.63 11.82 7.11
CA LEU A 111 7.76 12.64 6.68
C LEU A 111 8.05 12.48 5.19
N GLY A 112 8.07 11.25 4.68
CA GLY A 112 8.37 10.96 3.27
C GLY A 112 7.39 11.62 2.31
N ALA A 113 6.11 11.64 2.67
CA ALA A 113 5.07 12.31 1.90
C ALA A 113 5.26 13.84 1.81
N LEU A 114 5.99 14.46 2.75
CA LEU A 114 6.32 15.89 2.71
C LEU A 114 7.55 16.21 1.85
N LEU A 115 8.30 15.20 1.40
CA LEU A 115 9.60 15.38 0.74
C LEU A 115 9.53 15.41 -0.80
N GLY A 116 8.35 15.32 -1.41
CA GLY A 116 8.20 15.34 -2.86
C GLY A 116 6.77 15.57 -3.35
N VAL A 117 6.66 16.13 -4.55
CA VAL A 117 5.36 16.40 -5.24
C VAL A 117 5.40 16.07 -6.73
N GLN A 118 6.54 15.64 -7.25
CA GLN A 118 6.77 15.44 -8.69
C GLN A 118 6.02 14.22 -9.24
N VAL A 119 5.94 13.12 -8.50
CA VAL A 119 5.19 11.91 -8.89
C VAL A 119 3.69 12.20 -9.02
N ALA A 120 3.17 13.16 -8.26
CA ALA A 120 1.76 13.56 -8.34
C ALA A 120 1.40 14.11 -9.74
N LYS A 121 2.32 14.80 -10.41
CA LYS A 121 2.10 15.37 -11.75
C LYS A 121 1.91 14.26 -12.79
N THR A 122 2.64 13.16 -12.64
CA THR A 122 2.60 12.01 -13.54
C THR A 122 1.22 11.35 -13.59
N ILE A 123 0.44 11.38 -12.49
CA ILE A 123 -0.93 10.84 -12.49
C ILE A 123 -1.85 11.65 -13.43
N SER A 124 -1.69 12.96 -13.47
CA SER A 124 -2.46 13.86 -14.33
C SER A 124 -2.11 13.71 -15.82
N GLU A 125 -0.93 13.17 -16.15
CA GLU A 125 -0.48 12.95 -17.52
C GLU A 125 -1.00 11.65 -18.14
N VAL A 126 -1.53 10.73 -17.32
CA VAL A 126 -2.04 9.42 -17.74
C VAL A 126 -3.41 9.54 -18.42
N ILE A 127 -4.27 10.44 -17.92
CA ILE A 127 -5.65 10.61 -18.39
C ILE A 127 -5.99 12.10 -18.53
N THR A 128 -6.80 12.42 -19.52
CA THR A 128 -7.40 13.76 -19.66
C THR A 128 -8.91 13.63 -19.52
N PRO A 129 -9.44 13.69 -18.28
CA PRO A 129 -10.87 13.56 -18.05
C PRO A 129 -11.64 14.79 -18.60
N PRO A 130 -12.90 14.61 -19.02
CA PRO A 130 -13.78 15.73 -19.37
C PRO A 130 -13.90 16.74 -18.23
N SER A 131 -14.13 18.01 -18.50
CA SER A 131 -14.32 19.01 -17.45
C SER A 131 -15.66 18.84 -16.71
N GLY A 132 -15.72 19.36 -15.49
CA GLY A 132 -16.95 19.41 -14.68
C GLY A 132 -17.34 18.07 -14.03
N LEU A 133 -18.65 17.88 -13.83
CA LEU A 133 -19.22 16.73 -13.12
C LEU A 133 -18.84 15.38 -13.75
N HIS A 134 -18.78 15.31 -15.08
CA HIS A 134 -18.44 14.07 -15.77
C HIS A 134 -17.03 13.61 -15.43
N GLY A 135 -16.03 14.50 -15.48
CA GLY A 135 -14.66 14.14 -15.11
C GLY A 135 -14.53 13.72 -13.65
N LEU A 136 -15.28 14.36 -12.73
CA LEU A 136 -15.32 13.92 -11.33
C LEU A 136 -15.85 12.49 -11.19
N THR A 137 -16.89 12.13 -11.94
CA THR A 137 -17.43 10.76 -11.97
C THR A 137 -16.41 9.75 -12.47
N VAL A 138 -15.64 10.08 -13.51
CA VAL A 138 -14.56 9.23 -14.03
C VAL A 138 -13.48 9.01 -12.97
N ILE A 139 -13.02 10.09 -12.34
CA ILE A 139 -12.00 10.02 -11.29
C ILE A 139 -12.51 9.21 -10.09
N ALA A 140 -13.73 9.48 -9.62
CA ALA A 140 -14.37 8.76 -8.53
C ALA A 140 -14.45 7.25 -8.80
N ALA A 141 -14.91 6.87 -10.00
CA ALA A 141 -15.03 5.47 -10.41
C ALA A 141 -13.66 4.78 -10.46
N GLY A 142 -12.63 5.47 -10.96
CA GLY A 142 -11.27 4.96 -10.98
C GLY A 142 -10.71 4.67 -9.58
N VAL A 143 -10.87 5.62 -8.65
CA VAL A 143 -10.41 5.45 -7.27
C VAL A 143 -11.23 4.37 -6.54
N LEU A 144 -12.54 4.34 -6.73
CA LEU A 144 -13.41 3.31 -6.15
C LEU A 144 -13.07 1.91 -6.65
N GLY A 145 -12.77 1.77 -7.95
CA GLY A 145 -12.31 0.50 -8.51
C GLY A 145 -11.00 0.04 -7.88
N ALA A 146 -10.07 0.97 -7.69
CA ALA A 146 -8.80 0.71 -7.02
C ALA A 146 -8.97 0.29 -5.55
N ILE A 147 -9.80 1.01 -4.78
CA ILE A 147 -10.14 0.66 -3.38
C ILE A 147 -10.75 -0.74 -3.33
N THR A 148 -11.73 -1.00 -4.18
CA THR A 148 -12.45 -2.28 -4.20
C THR A 148 -11.49 -3.43 -4.46
N TRP A 149 -10.61 -3.29 -5.46
CA TRP A 149 -9.61 -4.30 -5.76
C TRP A 149 -8.60 -4.49 -4.60
N ASN A 150 -8.11 -3.41 -4.01
CA ASN A 150 -7.21 -3.47 -2.85
C ASN A 150 -7.85 -4.19 -1.66
N LEU A 151 -9.14 -3.98 -1.40
CA LEU A 151 -9.87 -4.67 -0.34
C LEU A 151 -10.07 -6.16 -0.65
N ILE A 152 -10.34 -6.51 -1.92
CA ILE A 152 -10.40 -7.91 -2.37
C ILE A 152 -9.05 -8.60 -2.13
N THR A 153 -7.95 -7.99 -2.58
CA THR A 153 -6.61 -8.58 -2.43
C THR A 153 -6.20 -8.68 -0.97
N TRP A 154 -6.55 -7.68 -0.16
CA TRP A 154 -6.36 -7.74 1.29
C TRP A 154 -7.17 -8.88 1.95
N TYR A 155 -8.43 -9.06 1.56
CA TYR A 155 -9.29 -10.10 2.12
C TYR A 155 -8.70 -11.49 1.86
N PHE A 156 -8.18 -11.72 0.66
CA PHE A 156 -7.50 -12.97 0.29
C PHE A 156 -6.01 -13.03 0.70
N GLY A 157 -5.47 -11.95 1.26
CA GLY A 157 -4.06 -11.87 1.68
C GLY A 157 -3.07 -11.95 0.53
N LEU A 158 -3.48 -11.56 -0.69
CA LEU A 158 -2.64 -11.51 -1.88
C LEU A 158 -1.80 -10.22 -1.86
N PRO A 159 -0.46 -10.32 -2.02
CA PRO A 159 0.41 -9.15 -2.08
C PRO A 159 0.22 -8.43 -3.42
N SER A 160 -0.75 -7.52 -3.45
CA SER A 160 -1.06 -6.66 -4.58
C SER A 160 -0.35 -5.31 -4.46
N SER A 161 -0.35 -4.56 -5.55
CA SER A 161 0.16 -3.19 -5.58
C SER A 161 -0.99 -2.22 -5.77
N SER A 162 -1.18 -1.33 -4.78
CA SER A 162 -2.16 -0.25 -4.86
C SER A 162 -1.89 0.74 -5.99
N SER A 163 -0.63 0.87 -6.42
CA SER A 163 -0.24 1.72 -7.55
C SER A 163 -0.83 1.20 -8.86
N HIS A 164 -0.74 -0.11 -9.08
CA HIS A 164 -1.35 -0.74 -10.25
C HIS A 164 -2.87 -0.76 -10.16
N ALA A 165 -3.42 -0.92 -8.96
CA ALA A 165 -4.87 -0.83 -8.76
C ALA A 165 -5.38 0.58 -9.10
N LEU A 166 -4.68 1.64 -8.65
CA LEU A 166 -5.05 3.02 -8.94
C LEU A 166 -4.97 3.34 -10.42
N ILE A 167 -3.84 3.04 -11.04
CA ILE A 167 -3.64 3.35 -12.47
C ILE A 167 -4.57 2.52 -13.33
N GLY A 168 -4.71 1.22 -13.04
CA GLY A 168 -5.68 0.35 -13.70
C GLY A 168 -7.10 0.89 -13.55
N GLY A 169 -7.48 1.31 -12.35
CA GLY A 169 -8.79 1.92 -12.08
C GLY A 169 -9.04 3.20 -12.89
N VAL A 170 -8.09 4.14 -12.87
CA VAL A 170 -8.19 5.40 -13.62
C VAL A 170 -8.24 5.16 -15.13
N VAL A 171 -7.38 4.28 -15.67
CA VAL A 171 -7.41 3.89 -17.09
C VAL A 171 -8.73 3.20 -17.45
N GLY A 172 -9.20 2.27 -16.62
CA GLY A 172 -10.45 1.55 -16.85
C GLY A 172 -11.67 2.46 -16.87
N ALA A 173 -11.78 3.38 -15.91
CA ALA A 173 -12.83 4.41 -15.91
C ALA A 173 -12.70 5.37 -17.10
N GLY A 174 -11.48 5.72 -17.50
CA GLY A 174 -11.21 6.53 -18.68
C GLY A 174 -11.72 5.88 -19.97
N LEU A 175 -11.41 4.59 -20.17
CA LEU A 175 -11.89 3.83 -21.33
C LEU A 175 -13.41 3.67 -21.32
N ALA A 176 -13.99 3.36 -20.16
CA ALA A 176 -15.45 3.19 -20.02
C ALA A 176 -16.23 4.49 -20.27
N SER A 177 -15.62 5.64 -20.01
CA SER A 177 -16.19 6.97 -20.24
C SER A 177 -15.87 7.55 -21.61
N SER A 178 -15.17 6.82 -22.48
CA SER A 178 -14.63 7.31 -23.75
C SER A 178 -13.70 8.53 -23.63
N SER A 179 -13.07 8.69 -22.45
CA SER A 179 -12.08 9.73 -22.21
C SER A 179 -10.77 9.43 -22.94
N PHE A 180 -10.01 10.46 -23.29
CA PHE A 180 -8.70 10.29 -23.91
C PHE A 180 -7.71 9.71 -22.88
N VAL A 181 -7.17 8.53 -23.19
CA VAL A 181 -6.09 7.89 -22.42
C VAL A 181 -4.79 8.05 -23.19
N ASN A 182 -3.80 8.63 -22.53
CA ASN A 182 -2.49 8.82 -23.15
C ASN A 182 -1.67 7.52 -23.05
N TRP A 183 -1.76 6.69 -24.08
CA TRP A 183 -1.08 5.38 -24.11
C TRP A 183 0.45 5.48 -24.06
N SER A 184 1.07 6.54 -24.60
CA SER A 184 2.52 6.72 -24.47
C SER A 184 2.90 7.02 -23.03
N SER A 185 2.16 7.91 -22.35
CA SER A 185 2.36 8.16 -20.91
C SER A 185 2.12 6.91 -20.07
N VAL A 186 1.08 6.12 -20.36
CA VAL A 186 0.81 4.85 -19.65
C VAL A 186 2.00 3.91 -19.81
N VAL A 187 2.53 3.75 -21.02
CA VAL A 187 3.66 2.84 -21.25
C VAL A 187 4.92 3.36 -20.57
N ASP A 188 5.31 4.61 -20.83
CA ASP A 188 6.61 5.16 -20.42
C ASP A 188 6.69 5.45 -18.92
N LYS A 189 5.59 5.94 -18.33
CA LYS A 189 5.57 6.37 -16.93
C LYS A 189 5.04 5.30 -15.97
N VAL A 190 4.35 4.28 -16.48
CA VAL A 190 3.74 3.25 -15.64
C VAL A 190 4.26 1.86 -15.99
N VAL A 191 4.01 1.39 -17.21
CA VAL A 191 4.30 -0.01 -17.57
C VAL A 191 5.80 -0.31 -17.55
N VAL A 192 6.62 0.58 -18.10
CA VAL A 192 8.07 0.42 -18.12
C VAL A 192 8.64 0.41 -16.69
N PRO A 193 8.42 1.43 -15.85
CA PRO A 193 8.86 1.40 -14.45
C PRO A 193 8.31 0.20 -13.66
N MET A 194 7.07 -0.24 -13.95
CA MET A 194 6.45 -1.41 -13.32
C MET A 194 7.21 -2.71 -13.59
N VAL A 195 7.73 -2.90 -14.80
CA VAL A 195 8.48 -4.12 -15.18
C VAL A 195 9.96 -4.01 -14.82
N VAL A 196 10.52 -2.80 -14.90
CA VAL A 196 11.94 -2.55 -14.64
C VAL A 196 12.25 -2.53 -13.15
N SER A 197 11.42 -1.91 -12.31
CA SER A 197 11.72 -1.78 -10.87
C SER A 197 11.85 -3.11 -10.11
N PRO A 198 11.06 -4.18 -10.39
CA PRO A 198 11.22 -5.48 -9.76
C PRO A 198 12.54 -6.15 -10.18
N VAL A 199 12.89 -6.07 -11.47
CA VAL A 199 14.15 -6.63 -12.00
C VAL A 199 15.35 -5.93 -11.39
N VAL A 200 15.34 -4.60 -11.38
CA VAL A 200 16.38 -3.78 -10.76
C VAL A 200 16.47 -4.07 -9.26
N GLY A 201 15.33 -4.14 -8.57
CA GLY A 201 15.27 -4.49 -7.14
C GLY A 201 15.89 -5.86 -6.86
N PHE A 202 15.56 -6.88 -7.65
CA PHE A 202 16.15 -8.22 -7.52
C PHE A 202 17.67 -8.21 -7.74
N VAL A 203 18.13 -7.65 -8.87
CA VAL A 203 19.54 -7.66 -9.26
C VAL A 203 20.38 -6.86 -8.26
N LEU A 204 19.96 -5.65 -7.92
CA LEU A 204 20.69 -4.80 -6.99
C LEU A 204 20.74 -5.41 -5.59
N ALA A 205 19.66 -6.04 -5.11
CA ALA A 205 19.66 -6.67 -3.80
C ALA A 205 20.52 -7.93 -3.76
N TYR A 206 20.55 -8.70 -4.86
CA TYR A 206 21.49 -9.81 -5.03
C TYR A 206 22.93 -9.32 -4.93
N LEU A 207 23.29 -8.29 -5.70
CA LEU A 207 24.64 -7.71 -5.71
C LEU A 207 25.02 -7.10 -4.36
N ALA A 208 24.10 -6.36 -3.72
CA ALA A 208 24.32 -5.79 -2.39
C ALA A 208 24.57 -6.89 -1.35
N MET A 209 23.80 -7.98 -1.42
CA MET A 209 24.00 -9.11 -0.51
C MET A 209 25.30 -9.86 -0.80
N VAL A 210 25.70 -10.03 -2.06
CA VAL A 210 27.03 -10.56 -2.42
C VAL A 210 28.14 -9.68 -1.85
N ALA A 211 28.04 -8.35 -1.98
CA ALA A 211 29.01 -7.42 -1.41
C ALA A 211 29.09 -7.56 0.12
N ILE A 212 27.95 -7.65 0.81
CA ILE A 212 27.90 -7.90 2.27
C ILE A 212 28.60 -9.22 2.62
N LEU A 213 28.33 -10.30 1.90
CA LEU A 213 28.98 -11.59 2.14
C LEU A 213 30.50 -11.49 1.98
N TRP A 214 30.98 -10.78 0.95
CA TRP A 214 32.41 -10.60 0.71
C TRP A 214 33.09 -9.73 1.77
N ILE A 215 32.48 -8.60 2.16
CA ILE A 215 33.01 -7.67 3.17
C ILE A 215 33.10 -8.37 4.53
N PHE A 216 32.07 -9.12 4.92
CA PHE A 216 31.97 -9.75 6.23
C PHE A 216 32.40 -11.23 6.26
N ARG A 217 33.03 -11.76 5.20
CA ARG A 217 33.41 -13.19 5.09
C ARG A 217 34.32 -13.70 6.21
N ARG A 218 35.11 -12.82 6.83
CA ARG A 218 36.04 -13.15 7.94
C ARG A 218 35.48 -12.77 9.32
N ALA A 219 34.29 -12.19 9.39
CA ALA A 219 33.70 -11.72 10.63
C ALA A 219 32.91 -12.83 11.34
N GLN A 220 32.84 -12.74 12.67
CA GLN A 220 32.08 -13.71 13.47
C GLN A 220 30.56 -13.58 13.19
N PRO A 221 29.86 -14.65 12.75
CA PRO A 221 28.46 -14.57 12.33
C PRO A 221 27.50 -13.98 13.38
N SER A 222 27.69 -14.32 14.66
CA SER A 222 26.84 -13.83 15.76
C SER A 222 26.92 -12.31 15.94
N ARG A 223 28.13 -11.74 15.83
CA ARG A 223 28.35 -10.28 15.93
C ARG A 223 27.80 -9.55 14.71
N VAL A 224 27.97 -10.13 13.52
CA VAL A 224 27.45 -9.61 12.26
C VAL A 224 25.93 -9.50 12.33
N VAL A 225 25.24 -10.60 12.66
CA VAL A 225 23.77 -10.63 12.79
C VAL A 225 23.27 -9.58 13.79
N ARG A 226 23.94 -9.44 14.95
CA ARG A 226 23.53 -8.42 15.96
C ARG A 226 23.66 -7.00 15.43
N ARG A 227 24.76 -6.66 14.74
CA ARG A 227 24.95 -5.32 14.15
C ARG A 227 23.98 -5.06 13.01
N PHE A 228 23.71 -6.06 12.17
CA PHE A 228 22.75 -5.92 11.09
C PHE A 228 21.30 -5.75 11.59
N ARG A 229 20.92 -6.26 12.76
CA ARG A 229 19.61 -5.90 13.34
C ARG A 229 19.48 -4.39 13.59
N ILE A 230 20.53 -3.74 14.05
CA ILE A 230 20.54 -2.28 14.27
C ILE A 230 20.50 -1.54 12.94
N ALA A 231 21.34 -1.95 11.98
CA ALA A 231 21.33 -1.38 10.63
C ALA A 231 19.97 -1.56 9.93
N GLN A 232 19.32 -2.70 10.16
CA GLN A 232 18.00 -3.01 9.60
C GLN A 232 16.92 -2.06 10.10
N THR A 233 16.99 -1.60 11.35
CA THR A 233 16.06 -0.57 11.84
C THR A 233 16.13 0.71 10.99
N LEU A 234 17.34 1.11 10.60
CA LEU A 234 17.55 2.29 9.75
C LEU A 234 17.07 2.04 8.31
N SER A 235 17.36 0.88 7.72
CA SER A 235 16.89 0.57 6.37
C SER A 235 15.37 0.41 6.30
N ALA A 236 14.73 -0.16 7.33
CA ALA A 236 13.27 -0.22 7.43
C ALA A 236 12.65 1.18 7.54
N ALA A 237 13.28 2.08 8.29
CA ALA A 237 12.85 3.48 8.36
C ALA A 237 13.00 4.21 7.03
N SER A 238 14.12 3.99 6.34
CA SER A 238 14.33 4.52 4.99
C SER A 238 13.32 3.96 3.99
N LEU A 239 12.96 2.69 4.10
CA LEU A 239 11.97 2.05 3.22
C LEU A 239 10.58 2.63 3.45
N ALA A 240 10.17 2.82 4.70
CA ALA A 240 8.92 3.50 5.03
C ALA A 240 8.92 4.94 4.51
N LEU A 241 10.00 5.69 4.71
CA LEU A 241 10.09 7.05 4.17
C LEU A 241 9.96 7.06 2.64
N GLY A 242 10.65 6.16 1.94
CA GLY A 242 10.53 5.99 0.49
C GLY A 242 9.12 5.58 0.05
N HIS A 243 8.42 4.77 0.85
CA HIS A 243 7.01 4.43 0.62
C HIS A 243 6.12 5.68 0.73
N GLY A 244 6.25 6.47 1.80
CA GLY A 244 5.53 7.75 1.93
C GLY A 244 5.79 8.72 0.78
N LEU A 245 7.06 8.82 0.35
CA LEU A 245 7.47 9.65 -0.79
C LEU A 245 6.80 9.22 -2.10
N GLN A 246 6.56 7.93 -2.31
CA GLN A 246 5.98 7.41 -3.54
C GLN A 246 4.44 7.37 -3.52
N ASP A 247 3.86 6.93 -2.41
CA ASP A 247 2.45 6.55 -2.37
C ASP A 247 1.52 7.73 -2.08
N ALA A 248 1.88 8.62 -1.15
CA ALA A 248 1.05 9.79 -0.87
C ALA A 248 0.90 10.68 -2.10
N GLN A 249 1.96 10.79 -2.92
CA GLN A 249 1.95 11.59 -4.14
C GLN A 249 0.93 11.08 -5.19
N LYS A 250 0.61 9.79 -5.19
CA LYS A 250 -0.38 9.22 -6.13
C LYS A 250 -1.77 9.75 -5.81
N THR A 251 -2.15 9.75 -4.53
CA THR A 251 -3.40 10.32 -4.05
C THR A 251 -3.43 11.84 -4.25
N MET A 252 -2.31 12.53 -3.98
CA MET A 252 -2.19 13.97 -4.27
C MET A 252 -2.48 14.27 -5.74
N GLY A 253 -1.94 13.45 -6.67
CA GLY A 253 -2.17 13.58 -8.11
C GLY A 253 -3.64 13.43 -8.49
N VAL A 254 -4.33 12.45 -7.91
CA VAL A 254 -5.78 12.25 -8.11
C VAL A 254 -6.60 13.45 -7.63
N ILE A 255 -6.31 13.95 -6.42
CA ILE A 255 -7.02 15.11 -5.87
C ILE A 255 -6.75 16.36 -6.71
N VAL A 256 -5.50 16.60 -7.11
CA VAL A 256 -5.15 17.71 -8.00
C VAL A 256 -5.86 17.59 -9.34
N LEU A 257 -5.94 16.38 -9.91
CA LEU A 257 -6.68 16.14 -11.14
C LEU A 257 -8.17 16.50 -10.99
N ALA A 258 -8.81 16.16 -9.86
CA ALA A 258 -10.18 16.54 -9.57
C ALA A 258 -10.37 18.06 -9.41
N LEU A 259 -9.41 18.75 -8.79
CA LEU A 259 -9.42 20.21 -8.66
C LEU A 259 -9.23 20.90 -10.01
N VAL A 260 -8.36 20.38 -10.88
CA VAL A 260 -8.16 20.88 -12.25
C VAL A 260 -9.42 20.68 -13.08
N THR A 261 -10.03 19.49 -13.00
CA THR A 261 -11.26 19.13 -13.71
C THR A 261 -12.42 20.07 -13.41
N THR A 262 -12.44 20.66 -12.21
CA THR A 262 -13.50 21.57 -11.75
C THR A 262 -13.11 23.06 -11.82
N GLY A 263 -11.91 23.39 -12.31
CA GLY A 263 -11.42 24.76 -12.42
C GLY A 263 -10.91 25.40 -11.12
N HIS A 264 -10.79 24.62 -10.03
CA HIS A 264 -10.30 25.11 -8.73
C HIS A 264 -8.77 25.14 -8.64
N ALA A 265 -8.07 24.47 -9.55
CA ALA A 265 -6.61 24.48 -9.63
C ALA A 265 -6.13 24.50 -11.08
N THR A 266 -4.93 25.05 -11.31
CA THR A 266 -4.28 25.07 -12.62
C THR A 266 -3.40 23.86 -12.89
N GLY A 267 -3.16 23.01 -11.88
CA GLY A 267 -2.34 21.79 -12.00
C GLY A 267 -0.82 22.01 -11.83
N ASN A 268 -0.36 23.26 -11.71
CA ASN A 268 1.08 23.58 -11.67
C ASN A 268 1.75 23.20 -10.33
N SER A 269 0.99 23.18 -9.24
CA SER A 269 1.46 22.91 -7.89
C SER A 269 0.43 22.14 -7.07
N VAL A 270 0.90 21.29 -6.16
CA VAL A 270 0.05 20.57 -5.21
C VAL A 270 -0.20 21.49 -3.99
N PRO A 271 -1.46 21.80 -3.62
CA PRO A 271 -1.75 22.61 -2.45
C PRO A 271 -1.27 21.96 -1.14
N LEU A 272 -0.81 22.77 -0.18
CA LEU A 272 -0.28 22.27 1.09
C LEU A 272 -1.31 21.44 1.87
N TRP A 273 -2.58 21.81 1.84
CA TRP A 273 -3.63 21.05 2.52
C TRP A 273 -3.77 19.65 1.90
N VAL A 274 -3.65 19.49 0.58
CA VAL A 274 -3.69 18.19 -0.10
C VAL A 274 -2.52 17.34 0.38
N ILE A 275 -1.32 17.93 0.45
CA ILE A 275 -0.10 17.26 0.92
C ILE A 275 -0.32 16.74 2.34
N VAL A 276 -0.71 17.62 3.27
CA VAL A 276 -0.88 17.29 4.70
C VAL A 276 -2.02 16.27 4.89
N SER A 277 -3.14 16.41 4.17
CA SER A 277 -4.26 15.48 4.27
C SER A 277 -3.92 14.08 3.76
N CYS A 278 -3.27 13.95 2.59
CA CYS A 278 -2.84 12.65 2.05
C CYS A 278 -1.81 12.02 2.98
N ALA A 279 -0.79 12.79 3.33
CA ALA A 279 0.28 12.33 4.20
C ALA A 279 -0.25 11.86 5.58
N GLY A 280 -1.23 12.57 6.15
CA GLY A 280 -1.92 12.16 7.38
C GLY A 280 -2.77 10.90 7.20
N ALA A 281 -3.54 10.81 6.11
CA ALA A 281 -4.36 9.63 5.80
C ALA A 281 -3.49 8.36 5.63
N LEU A 282 -2.43 8.45 4.82
CA LEU A 282 -1.47 7.37 4.63
C LEU A 282 -0.82 6.95 5.95
N SER A 283 -0.37 7.91 6.75
CA SER A 283 0.27 7.65 8.05
C SER A 283 -0.68 6.97 9.04
N LEU A 284 -1.91 7.46 9.16
CA LEU A 284 -2.94 6.87 10.02
C LEU A 284 -3.31 5.45 9.57
N GLY A 285 -3.42 5.23 8.25
CA GLY A 285 -3.64 3.91 7.67
C GLY A 285 -2.50 2.95 8.02
N THR A 286 -1.25 3.43 7.86
CA THR A 286 -0.04 2.67 8.20
C THR A 286 -0.04 2.27 9.67
N TYR A 287 -0.38 3.20 10.56
CA TYR A 287 -0.45 2.94 12.00
C TYR A 287 -1.55 1.92 12.36
N ALA A 288 -2.69 1.93 11.65
CA ALA A 288 -3.74 0.93 11.81
C ALA A 288 -3.28 -0.50 11.44
N GLY A 289 -2.20 -0.60 10.65
CA GLY A 289 -1.46 -1.84 10.39
C GLY A 289 -1.97 -2.60 9.17
N GLY A 290 -1.59 -3.87 9.04
CA GLY A 290 -1.89 -4.70 7.84
C GLY A 290 -1.74 -6.18 8.16
N TRP A 291 -2.17 -6.60 9.35
CA TRP A 291 -1.78 -7.86 9.99
C TRP A 291 -2.09 -9.13 9.19
N ARG A 292 -3.14 -9.10 8.35
CA ARG A 292 -3.46 -10.23 7.45
C ARG A 292 -2.38 -10.41 6.38
N ILE A 293 -1.94 -9.32 5.75
CA ILE A 293 -0.90 -9.32 4.71
C ILE A 293 0.48 -9.59 5.33
N MET A 294 0.76 -9.04 6.52
CA MET A 294 2.03 -9.29 7.21
C MET A 294 2.26 -10.79 7.49
N ARG A 295 1.19 -11.52 7.84
CA ARG A 295 1.24 -12.98 8.03
C ARG A 295 1.53 -13.75 6.74
N THR A 296 1.17 -13.22 5.56
CA THR A 296 1.44 -13.88 4.28
C THR A 296 2.83 -13.56 3.72
N LEU A 297 3.36 -12.34 3.89
CA LEU A 297 4.68 -11.94 3.36
C LEU A 297 5.88 -12.49 4.16
N GLY A 298 5.85 -12.46 5.50
CA GLY A 298 7.06 -12.63 6.33
C GLY A 298 7.69 -14.03 6.40
N ARG A 299 7.03 -15.09 5.90
CA ARG A 299 7.56 -16.48 5.94
C ARG A 299 7.27 -17.34 4.70
N LYS A 300 6.46 -16.86 3.74
CA LYS A 300 6.01 -17.71 2.63
C LYS A 300 6.94 -17.70 1.41
N VAL A 301 7.76 -16.65 1.21
CA VAL A 301 8.63 -16.52 0.03
C VAL A 301 10.07 -16.99 0.34
N ILE A 302 10.64 -16.50 1.44
CA ILE A 302 11.97 -16.91 1.93
C ILE A 302 12.09 -16.65 3.44
N GLU A 303 12.96 -17.39 4.12
CA GLU A 303 13.42 -17.09 5.48
C GLU A 303 14.45 -15.95 5.44
N VAL A 304 14.08 -14.79 5.98
CA VAL A 304 14.92 -13.58 5.97
C VAL A 304 15.67 -13.47 7.29
N ASP A 305 17.00 -13.32 7.22
CA ASP A 305 17.89 -12.94 8.32
C ASP A 305 18.26 -11.45 8.24
N PRO A 306 18.74 -10.82 9.33
CA PRO A 306 18.99 -9.38 9.35
C PRO A 306 19.88 -8.83 8.22
N PRO A 307 20.97 -9.50 7.79
CA PRO A 307 21.77 -9.02 6.66
C PRO A 307 20.99 -9.00 5.33
N LYS A 308 20.20 -10.04 5.02
CA LYS A 308 19.36 -10.06 3.80
C LYS A 308 18.22 -9.06 3.88
N GLY A 309 17.63 -8.91 5.06
CA GLY A 309 16.60 -7.90 5.32
C GLY A 309 17.12 -6.49 5.07
N PHE A 310 18.28 -6.16 5.65
CA PHE A 310 18.97 -4.90 5.39
C PHE A 310 19.28 -4.70 3.90
N ALA A 311 19.87 -5.69 3.23
CA ALA A 311 20.21 -5.61 1.81
C ALA A 311 18.98 -5.33 0.93
N ALA A 312 17.88 -6.03 1.20
CA ALA A 312 16.63 -5.87 0.47
C ALA A 312 15.96 -4.51 0.75
N GLU A 313 15.84 -4.12 2.01
CA GLU A 313 15.24 -2.84 2.42
C GLU A 313 16.04 -1.64 1.90
N ALA A 314 17.37 -1.67 2.04
CA ALA A 314 18.24 -0.60 1.55
C ALA A 314 18.17 -0.47 0.02
N THR A 315 18.20 -1.60 -0.69
CA THR A 315 18.05 -1.60 -2.15
C THR A 315 16.68 -1.05 -2.58
N ALA A 316 15.61 -1.56 -1.98
CA ALA A 316 14.25 -1.13 -2.31
C ALA A 316 14.07 0.35 -2.01
N SER A 317 14.59 0.83 -0.87
CA SER A 317 14.63 2.25 -0.53
C SER A 317 15.29 3.05 -1.65
N ILE A 318 16.54 2.72 -2.01
CA ILE A 318 17.29 3.42 -3.08
C ILE A 318 16.47 3.47 -4.37
N VAL A 319 15.86 2.35 -4.79
CA VAL A 319 15.02 2.31 -5.99
C VAL A 319 13.82 3.27 -5.86
N LEU A 320 13.13 3.31 -4.71
CA LEU A 320 12.02 4.24 -4.46
C LEU A 320 12.46 5.71 -4.51
N TYR A 321 13.58 6.07 -3.89
CA TYR A 321 14.10 7.45 -3.91
C TYR A 321 14.55 7.86 -5.31
N VAL A 322 15.28 7.00 -6.01
CA VAL A 322 15.80 7.31 -7.35
C VAL A 322 14.64 7.51 -8.33
N THR A 323 13.65 6.62 -8.29
CA THR A 323 12.47 6.75 -9.15
C THR A 323 11.59 7.94 -8.78
N ALA A 324 11.51 8.31 -7.50
CA ALA A 324 10.76 9.49 -7.05
C ALA A 324 11.42 10.80 -7.50
N TYR A 325 12.74 10.94 -7.32
CA TYR A 325 13.44 12.22 -7.52
C TYR A 325 14.01 12.43 -8.92
N PHE A 326 14.40 11.36 -9.63
CA PHE A 326 15.02 11.50 -10.95
C PHE A 326 14.08 11.13 -12.08
N TRP A 327 13.34 10.02 -11.92
CA TRP A 327 12.43 9.55 -12.95
C TRP A 327 11.03 10.13 -12.85
N HIS A 328 10.67 10.63 -11.66
CA HIS A 328 9.31 11.09 -11.31
C HIS A 328 8.23 10.05 -11.68
N ALA A 329 8.58 8.77 -11.61
CA ALA A 329 7.74 7.68 -12.05
C ALA A 329 7.07 7.01 -10.83
N PRO A 330 5.74 6.84 -10.82
CA PRO A 330 5.05 6.10 -9.78
C PRO A 330 5.44 4.62 -9.88
N ILE A 331 6.12 4.09 -8.87
CA ILE A 331 6.46 2.67 -8.82
C ILE A 331 5.80 1.95 -7.64
N SER A 332 5.71 0.63 -7.77
CA SER A 332 5.17 -0.25 -6.73
C SER A 332 6.20 -0.56 -5.65
N THR A 333 5.89 -0.18 -4.42
CA THR A 333 6.70 -0.55 -3.25
C THR A 333 6.63 -2.06 -3.01
N THR A 334 5.44 -2.67 -3.09
CA THR A 334 5.23 -4.13 -3.00
C THR A 334 6.14 -4.89 -3.95
N HIS A 335 6.18 -4.51 -5.24
CA HIS A 335 6.98 -5.25 -6.20
C HIS A 335 8.48 -5.08 -5.95
N THR A 336 8.89 -3.86 -5.61
CA THR A 336 10.29 -3.51 -5.40
C THR A 336 10.85 -4.24 -4.19
N ILE A 337 10.17 -4.21 -3.02
CA ILE A 337 10.66 -4.89 -1.83
C ILE A 337 10.58 -6.41 -1.96
N THR A 338 9.50 -6.95 -2.54
CA THR A 338 9.35 -8.40 -2.69
C THR A 338 10.43 -8.95 -3.62
N SER A 339 10.74 -8.24 -4.70
CA SER A 339 11.81 -8.62 -5.63
C SER A 339 13.20 -8.47 -5.02
N ALA A 340 13.42 -7.41 -4.25
CA ALA A 340 14.67 -7.22 -3.51
C ALA A 340 14.89 -8.34 -2.46
N ILE A 341 13.84 -8.77 -1.76
CA ILE A 341 13.89 -9.92 -0.83
C ILE A 341 14.26 -11.21 -1.58
N MET A 342 13.62 -11.46 -2.74
CA MET A 342 13.95 -12.63 -3.58
C MET A 342 15.40 -12.59 -4.07
N GLY A 343 15.89 -11.42 -4.49
CA GLY A 343 17.26 -11.19 -4.95
C GLY A 343 18.31 -11.42 -3.87
N ALA A 344 18.16 -10.78 -2.71
CA ALA A 344 19.03 -11.02 -1.56
C ALA A 344 19.00 -12.49 -1.12
N GLY A 345 17.83 -13.13 -1.23
CA GLY A 345 17.61 -14.53 -0.94
C GLY A 345 18.35 -15.52 -1.84
N ALA A 346 18.38 -15.23 -3.13
CA ALA A 346 19.00 -16.06 -4.16
C ALA A 346 20.52 -16.23 -3.97
N THR A 347 21.18 -15.36 -3.18
CA THR A 347 22.61 -15.46 -2.87
C THR A 347 23.02 -16.70 -2.07
N LYS A 348 22.11 -17.27 -1.26
CA LYS A 348 22.40 -18.50 -0.49
C LYS A 348 22.39 -19.74 -1.39
N ARG A 349 21.35 -19.84 -2.22
CA ARG A 349 21.13 -20.84 -3.28
C ARG A 349 19.82 -20.48 -3.98
N LEU A 350 19.72 -20.74 -5.29
CA LEU A 350 18.49 -20.45 -6.04
C LEU A 350 17.27 -21.19 -5.48
N SER A 351 17.45 -22.40 -4.91
CA SER A 351 16.37 -23.17 -4.28
C SER A 351 15.91 -22.64 -2.91
N ALA A 352 16.57 -21.61 -2.36
CA ALA A 352 16.11 -20.97 -1.13
C ALA A 352 14.88 -20.08 -1.36
N VAL A 353 14.70 -19.62 -2.60
CA VAL A 353 13.51 -18.87 -3.03
C VAL A 353 12.43 -19.87 -3.44
N ARG A 354 11.23 -19.73 -2.87
CA ARG A 354 10.08 -20.55 -3.25
C ARG A 354 9.47 -20.05 -4.56
N TRP A 355 10.05 -20.44 -5.69
CA TRP A 355 9.68 -19.94 -7.03
C TRP A 355 8.20 -20.14 -7.38
N GLY A 356 7.54 -21.19 -6.90
CA GLY A 356 6.08 -21.35 -7.09
C GLY A 356 5.27 -20.23 -6.42
N MET A 357 5.70 -19.76 -5.24
CA MET A 357 5.07 -18.61 -4.59
C MET A 357 5.45 -17.30 -5.28
N ALA A 358 6.70 -17.15 -5.73
CA ALA A 358 7.12 -15.99 -6.51
C ALA A 358 6.29 -15.85 -7.80
N GLY A 359 6.05 -16.95 -8.52
CA GLY A 359 5.18 -16.98 -9.71
C GLY A 359 3.75 -16.55 -9.41
N ASN A 360 3.15 -17.06 -8.33
CA ASN A 360 1.81 -16.63 -7.90
C ASN A 360 1.74 -15.14 -7.57
N ILE A 361 2.80 -14.58 -6.98
CA ILE A 361 2.90 -13.15 -6.68
C ILE A 361 2.97 -12.33 -7.99
N VAL A 362 3.83 -12.73 -8.93
CA VAL A 362 3.93 -12.07 -10.25
C VAL A 362 2.60 -12.15 -11.01
N MET A 363 1.89 -13.27 -10.95
CA MET A 363 0.56 -13.39 -11.53
C MET A 363 -0.43 -12.42 -10.89
N ALA A 364 -0.43 -12.28 -9.56
CA ALA A 364 -1.26 -11.29 -8.88
C ALA A 364 -0.94 -9.86 -9.35
N TRP A 365 0.35 -9.55 -9.57
CA TRP A 365 0.79 -8.25 -10.08
C TRP A 365 0.25 -7.93 -11.48
N VAL A 366 0.36 -8.89 -12.39
CA VAL A 366 -0.15 -8.76 -13.77
C VAL A 366 -1.66 -8.64 -13.79
N LEU A 367 -2.37 -9.39 -12.93
CA LEU A 367 -3.83 -9.37 -12.85
C LEU A 367 -4.40 -8.11 -12.21
N THR A 368 -3.63 -7.42 -11.35
CA THR A 368 -4.14 -6.26 -10.62
C THR A 368 -4.60 -5.12 -11.51
N LEU A 369 -3.83 -4.78 -12.56
CA LEU A 369 -4.17 -3.69 -13.48
C LEU A 369 -5.47 -3.96 -14.24
N PRO A 370 -5.64 -5.09 -14.98
CA PRO A 370 -6.88 -5.37 -15.71
C PRO A 370 -8.06 -5.59 -14.76
N ALA A 371 -7.87 -6.24 -13.61
CA ALA A 371 -8.96 -6.45 -12.67
C ALA A 371 -9.47 -5.13 -12.07
N ALA A 372 -8.57 -4.24 -11.64
CA ALA A 372 -8.96 -2.91 -11.16
C ALA A 372 -9.61 -2.06 -12.25
N ALA A 373 -9.13 -2.17 -13.50
CA ALA A 373 -9.73 -1.50 -14.65
C ALA A 373 -11.18 -1.96 -14.91
N ILE A 374 -11.43 -3.28 -14.87
CA ILE A 374 -12.77 -3.84 -15.04
C ILE A 374 -13.69 -3.38 -13.90
N VAL A 375 -13.23 -3.44 -12.65
CA VAL A 375 -14.04 -2.99 -11.51
C VAL A 375 -14.36 -1.50 -11.64
N ALA A 376 -13.40 -0.66 -12.01
CA ALA A 376 -13.62 0.77 -12.22
C ALA A 376 -14.60 1.04 -13.38
N ALA A 377 -14.51 0.29 -14.48
CA ALA A 377 -15.45 0.40 -15.59
C ALA A 377 -16.89 0.04 -15.16
N VAL A 378 -17.06 -1.01 -14.37
CA VAL A 378 -18.36 -1.40 -13.79
C VAL A 378 -18.87 -0.31 -12.85
N VAL A 379 -18.03 0.22 -11.97
CA VAL A 379 -18.42 1.34 -11.08
C VAL A 379 -18.84 2.56 -11.89
N TYR A 380 -18.09 2.90 -12.93
CA TYR A 380 -18.41 4.02 -13.81
C TYR A 380 -19.77 3.83 -14.48
N TRP A 381 -20.05 2.65 -15.06
CA TRP A 381 -21.35 2.38 -15.69
C TRP A 381 -22.50 2.41 -14.71
N VAL A 382 -22.32 1.87 -13.50
CA VAL A 382 -23.35 1.97 -12.46
C VAL A 382 -23.61 3.44 -12.15
N VAL A 383 -22.59 4.21 -11.80
CA VAL A 383 -22.78 5.63 -11.43
C VAL A 383 -23.35 6.45 -12.59
N HIS A 384 -22.89 6.20 -13.82
CA HIS A 384 -23.36 6.91 -15.01
C HIS A 384 -24.79 6.53 -15.42
N PHE A 385 -25.24 5.31 -15.14
CA PHE A 385 -26.62 4.90 -15.44
C PHE A 385 -27.65 5.58 -14.53
N TRP A 386 -27.24 5.99 -13.32
CA TRP A 386 -28.09 6.69 -12.34
C TRP A 386 -27.90 8.22 -12.36
N ALA A 387 -27.04 8.75 -13.24
CA ALA A 387 -26.76 10.18 -13.45
C ALA A 387 -27.37 10.64 -14.77
#